data_AF-A0A8B8Y3H6-F1
#
_entry.id   AF-A0A8B8Y3H6-F1
#
_cell.length_a   1.000
_cell.length_b   1.000
_cell.length_c   1.000
_cell.angle_alpha   90.00
_cell.angle_beta   90.00
_cell.angle_gamma   90.00
#
_symmetry.space_group_name_H-M   'P 1'
#
loop_
_entity.id
_entity.type
_entity.pdbx_description
1 polymer ?
#
loop_
_entity_poly.entity_id
_entity_poly.type
_entity_poly.pdbx_seq_one_letter_code
_entity_poly.pdbx_strand_id
1 'polypeptide(L)'
;MAGSESQLKKMVSKYKYRDLTVRETVSVITLYKDLKPVLDSYVFNDGSSRELMNLTGTIPVPYRGTTYNIPICLWLLDTYPYNPPICFVKPTSSMTIKTGKHVDANGKIYLPYLHEWKHPQSDLLGLIQVMIVVFGEEPPVFSRPTISASYPPYQATGPPNTYQVSGFFGGILRPHICMYRFPTKTGIWAFVSSYMPGMPSGISAYPSGYPPNPSGYPGCPYPPGSQYPATTSSQYPSQPPVTTVGPSRDGTISEDTIRASLISAVSDKLRWRMKEEMDRAQAELNALKRTEEDLKKGHQKLEEMVTRLDQEVAEVDKNIELLRKKDEELSSALEKMENQSENNDIDEVIIPTAPLYKQILNLYAEENAIEDTIFYLGEALRRGVIDLDVFLKHVRLLSRKQFQLRALMQKARKTAGLSDLY
;
A
#
# COMPACT_ATOMS: atom_id res chain seq x y z
N MET A 1 33.39 -10.82 -5.54
CA MET A 1 32.31 -10.74 -4.53
C MET A 1 32.63 -9.82 -3.33
N ALA A 2 33.91 -9.62 -2.94
CA ALA A 2 34.23 -8.74 -1.80
C ALA A 2 33.86 -7.25 -1.98
N GLY A 3 33.84 -6.74 -3.22
CA GLY A 3 33.51 -5.34 -3.51
C GLY A 3 32.02 -4.97 -3.34
N SER A 4 31.10 -5.94 -3.47
CA SER A 4 29.66 -5.69 -3.31
C SER A 4 29.22 -5.71 -1.85
N GLU A 5 29.87 -6.51 -1.00
CA GLU A 5 29.52 -6.58 0.43
C GLU A 5 29.99 -5.34 1.21
N SER A 6 31.16 -4.78 0.87
CA SER A 6 31.64 -3.53 1.47
C SER A 6 30.72 -2.35 1.12
N GLN A 7 30.21 -2.30 -0.11
CA GLN A 7 29.21 -1.31 -0.52
C GLN A 7 27.90 -1.46 0.28
N LEU A 8 27.40 -2.69 0.45
CA LEU A 8 26.22 -2.96 1.27
C LEU A 8 26.41 -2.50 2.72
N LYS A 9 27.56 -2.80 3.34
CA LYS A 9 27.89 -2.35 4.71
C LYS A 9 27.87 -0.83 4.84
N LYS A 10 28.28 -0.10 3.80
CA LYS A 10 28.18 1.37 3.76
C LYS A 10 26.73 1.84 3.72
N MET A 11 25.89 1.20 2.90
CA MET A 11 24.46 1.53 2.76
C MET A 11 23.70 1.33 4.08
N VAL A 12 23.97 0.25 4.80
CA VAL A 12 23.31 -0.03 6.09
C VAL A 12 24.08 0.51 7.30
N SER A 13 24.95 1.50 7.13
CA SER A 13 25.81 2.01 8.21
C SER A 13 25.03 2.50 9.45
N LYS A 14 23.81 3.03 9.25
CA LYS A 14 22.88 3.52 10.28
C LYS A 14 21.96 2.44 10.88
N TYR A 15 22.01 1.19 10.39
CA TYR A 15 21.12 0.12 10.84
C TYR A 15 21.59 -0.45 12.17
N LYS A 16 20.64 -0.91 12.99
CA LYS A 16 20.92 -1.52 14.29
C LYS A 16 21.58 -2.90 14.17
N TYR A 17 21.13 -3.71 13.20
CA TYR A 17 21.60 -5.09 12.99
C TYR A 17 22.21 -5.27 11.60
N ARG A 18 23.34 -4.59 11.38
CA ARG A 18 24.01 -4.46 10.07
C ARG A 18 24.41 -5.80 9.46
N ASP A 19 25.11 -6.64 10.21
CA ASP A 19 25.68 -7.88 9.68
C ASP A 19 24.59 -8.89 9.27
N LEU A 20 23.47 -8.93 10.01
CA LEU A 20 22.30 -9.74 9.67
C LEU A 20 21.65 -9.22 8.38
N THR A 21 21.41 -7.92 8.29
CA THR A 21 20.82 -7.26 7.11
C THR A 21 21.66 -7.52 5.85
N VAL A 22 22.98 -7.36 5.95
CA VAL A 22 23.90 -7.60 4.82
C VAL A 22 23.90 -9.06 4.41
N ARG A 23 23.96 -10.00 5.37
CA ARG A 23 23.96 -11.45 5.08
C ARG A 23 22.70 -11.88 4.32
N GLU A 24 21.54 -11.46 4.79
CA GLU A 24 20.27 -11.80 4.14
C GLU A 24 20.15 -11.12 2.77
N THR A 25 20.56 -9.84 2.67
CA THR A 25 20.59 -9.12 1.39
C THR A 25 21.48 -9.83 0.36
N VAL A 26 22.69 -10.24 0.75
CA VAL A 26 23.61 -11.00 -0.11
C VAL A 26 22.97 -12.31 -0.57
N SER A 27 22.27 -13.00 0.32
CA SER A 27 21.59 -14.26 0.00
C SER A 27 20.50 -14.06 -1.06
N VAL A 28 19.68 -12.99 -0.91
CA VAL A 28 18.61 -12.63 -1.85
C VAL A 28 19.17 -12.25 -3.23
N ILE A 29 20.13 -11.31 -3.30
CA ILE A 29 20.67 -10.84 -4.60
C ILE A 29 21.53 -11.91 -5.30
N THR A 30 22.01 -12.90 -4.55
CA THR A 30 22.70 -14.05 -5.12
C THR A 30 21.71 -14.97 -5.86
N LEU A 31 20.51 -15.17 -5.33
CA LEU A 31 19.48 -16.00 -5.94
C LEU A 31 18.67 -15.25 -7.01
N TYR A 32 18.25 -14.03 -6.71
CA TYR A 32 17.42 -13.18 -7.58
C TYR A 32 18.27 -12.04 -8.17
N LYS A 33 18.86 -12.28 -9.34
CA LYS A 33 19.84 -11.37 -9.98
C LYS A 33 19.26 -10.02 -10.40
N ASP A 34 17.95 -9.96 -10.64
CA ASP A 34 17.28 -8.73 -11.06
C ASP A 34 16.92 -7.82 -9.88
N LEU A 35 17.01 -8.30 -8.64
CA LEU A 35 16.85 -7.48 -7.44
C LEU A 35 18.18 -6.79 -7.10
N LYS A 36 18.13 -5.46 -6.98
CA LYS A 36 19.30 -4.64 -6.68
C LYS A 36 19.11 -3.86 -5.37
N PRO A 37 20.14 -3.79 -4.52
CA PRO A 37 20.12 -2.96 -3.34
C PRO A 37 20.29 -1.49 -3.74
N VAL A 38 19.39 -0.63 -3.29
CA VAL A 38 19.41 0.82 -3.51
C VAL A 38 19.20 1.52 -2.17
N LEU A 39 19.90 2.63 -1.96
CA LEU A 39 19.71 3.50 -0.79
C LEU A 39 18.87 4.69 -1.25
N ASP A 40 17.72 4.90 -0.61
CA ASP A 40 16.76 5.92 -1.04
C ASP A 40 15.97 6.45 0.15
N SER A 41 15.29 7.59 -0.03
CA SER A 41 14.55 8.30 1.00
C SER A 41 13.12 7.77 1.10
N TYR A 42 12.78 7.12 2.21
CA TYR A 42 11.44 6.63 2.50
C TYR A 42 10.67 7.61 3.40
N VAL A 43 9.46 7.99 2.97
CA VAL A 43 8.54 8.86 3.73
C VAL A 43 7.56 7.99 4.52
N PHE A 44 7.53 8.17 5.83
CA PHE A 44 6.61 7.49 6.76
C PHE A 44 5.27 8.22 6.83
N ASN A 45 4.26 7.54 7.39
CA ASN A 45 2.91 8.08 7.54
C ASN A 45 2.84 9.32 8.45
N ASP A 46 3.83 9.55 9.31
CA ASP A 46 3.95 10.73 10.17
C ASP A 46 4.58 11.94 9.43
N GLY A 47 4.88 11.79 8.14
CA GLY A 47 5.57 12.79 7.33
C GLY A 47 7.08 12.84 7.53
N SER A 48 7.63 12.05 8.46
CA SER A 48 9.08 11.95 8.62
C SER A 48 9.68 11.18 7.44
N SER A 49 10.89 11.56 7.04
CA SER A 49 11.62 10.88 5.97
C SER A 49 12.91 10.29 6.51
N ARG A 50 13.25 9.06 6.11
CA ARG A 50 14.53 8.43 6.45
C ARG A 50 15.15 7.76 5.25
N GLU A 51 16.47 7.82 5.20
CA GLU A 51 17.27 7.10 4.22
C GLU A 51 17.36 5.62 4.61
N LEU A 52 16.75 4.76 3.78
CA LEU A 52 16.67 3.32 4.00
C LEU A 52 17.16 2.56 2.77
N MET A 53 17.71 1.37 2.99
CA MET A 53 18.02 0.43 1.93
C MET A 53 16.74 -0.28 1.48
N ASN A 54 16.54 -0.37 0.18
CA ASN A 54 15.51 -1.21 -0.43
C ASN A 54 16.12 -2.18 -1.45
N LEU A 55 15.41 -3.29 -1.68
CA LEU A 55 15.67 -4.20 -2.78
C LEU A 55 14.61 -3.96 -3.85
N THR A 56 15.03 -3.38 -4.98
CA THR A 56 14.17 -3.02 -6.10
C THR A 56 14.58 -3.79 -7.35
N GLY A 57 13.59 -4.25 -8.12
CA GLY A 57 13.82 -5.07 -9.31
C GLY A 57 12.65 -5.99 -9.59
N THR A 58 12.89 -7.13 -10.23
CA THR A 58 11.84 -8.09 -10.59
C THR A 58 12.05 -9.46 -9.96
N ILE A 59 10.95 -10.15 -9.68
CA ILE A 59 10.94 -11.57 -9.31
C ILE A 59 10.22 -12.41 -10.38
N PRO A 60 10.71 -13.61 -10.71
CA PRO A 60 10.07 -14.48 -11.68
C PRO A 60 8.87 -15.20 -11.05
N VAL A 61 7.68 -14.97 -11.61
CA VAL A 61 6.42 -15.51 -11.11
C VAL A 61 5.74 -16.33 -12.22
N PRO A 62 5.57 -17.65 -12.05
CA PRO A 62 4.84 -18.47 -13.00
C PRO A 62 3.33 -18.25 -12.86
N TYR A 63 2.69 -17.84 -13.96
CA TYR A 63 1.24 -17.67 -14.05
C TYR A 63 0.73 -18.30 -15.35
N ARG A 64 -0.20 -19.26 -15.24
CA ARG A 64 -0.82 -19.95 -16.40
C ARG A 64 0.20 -20.49 -17.43
N GLY A 65 1.30 -21.06 -16.95
CA GLY A 65 2.34 -21.67 -17.80
C GLY A 65 3.35 -20.69 -18.39
N THR A 66 3.24 -19.39 -18.10
CA THR A 66 4.23 -18.36 -18.51
C THR A 66 4.84 -17.71 -17.27
N THR A 67 6.16 -17.49 -17.28
CA THR A 67 6.85 -16.79 -16.20
C THR A 67 6.89 -15.29 -16.49
N TYR A 68 6.33 -14.51 -15.57
CA TYR A 68 6.32 -13.05 -15.63
C TYR A 68 7.32 -12.46 -14.65
N ASN A 69 8.01 -11.39 -15.04
CA ASN A 69 8.94 -10.68 -14.18
C ASN A 69 8.19 -9.55 -13.46
N ILE A 70 7.77 -9.80 -12.23
CA ILE A 70 6.92 -8.87 -11.47
C ILE A 70 7.81 -7.86 -10.74
N PRO A 71 7.66 -6.55 -11.01
CA PRO A 71 8.48 -5.52 -10.38
C PRO A 71 8.05 -5.27 -8.94
N ILE A 72 8.98 -5.42 -8.00
CA ILE A 72 8.78 -5.23 -6.57
C ILE A 72 9.82 -4.29 -5.96
N CYS A 73 9.49 -3.75 -4.80
CA CYS A 73 10.39 -2.95 -3.96
C CYS A 73 10.19 -3.34 -2.49
N LEU A 74 11.26 -3.83 -1.85
CA LEU A 74 11.28 -4.29 -0.47
C LEU A 74 12.10 -3.32 0.37
N TRP A 75 11.46 -2.44 1.14
CA TRP A 75 12.13 -1.51 2.03
C TRP A 75 12.49 -2.19 3.34
N LEU A 76 13.77 -2.15 3.72
CA LEU A 76 14.24 -2.72 4.98
C LEU A 76 14.31 -1.61 6.03
N LEU A 77 13.64 -1.76 7.16
CA LEU A 77 13.73 -0.80 8.26
C LEU A 77 15.10 -0.87 8.95
N ASP A 78 15.51 0.22 9.62
CA ASP A 78 16.75 0.30 10.42
C ASP A 78 16.88 -0.78 11.53
N THR A 79 15.75 -1.41 11.87
CA THR A 79 15.57 -2.46 12.86
C THR A 79 15.43 -3.87 12.26
N TYR A 80 15.54 -4.02 10.94
CA TYR A 80 15.62 -5.31 10.26
C TYR A 80 16.76 -6.17 10.84
N PRO A 81 16.60 -7.51 11.04
CA PRO A 81 15.48 -8.38 10.63
C PRO A 81 14.34 -8.53 11.66
N TYR A 82 14.33 -7.78 12.75
CA TYR A 82 13.30 -7.97 13.80
C TYR A 82 11.94 -7.37 13.44
N ASN A 83 11.93 -6.39 12.53
CA ASN A 83 10.71 -5.87 11.92
C ASN A 83 10.64 -6.29 10.44
N PRO A 84 9.43 -6.60 9.92
CA PRO A 84 9.26 -6.99 8.54
C PRO A 84 9.62 -5.86 7.57
N PRO A 85 9.98 -6.19 6.32
CA PRO A 85 10.15 -5.20 5.27
C PRO A 85 8.82 -4.60 4.82
N ILE A 86 8.83 -3.34 4.40
CA ILE A 86 7.66 -2.71 3.76
C ILE A 86 7.73 -2.98 2.26
N CYS A 87 6.73 -3.67 1.74
CA CYS A 87 6.77 -4.25 0.40
C CYS A 87 5.80 -3.56 -0.55
N PHE A 88 6.23 -3.28 -1.77
CA PHE A 88 5.40 -2.68 -2.82
C PHE A 88 5.59 -3.40 -4.16
N VAL A 89 4.56 -3.43 -4.98
CA VAL A 89 4.68 -3.61 -6.44
C VAL A 89 4.97 -2.27 -7.10
N LYS A 90 5.87 -2.28 -8.10
CA LYS A 90 6.31 -1.07 -8.82
C LYS A 90 5.94 -1.19 -10.31
N PRO A 91 4.68 -0.93 -10.71
CA PRO A 91 4.27 -1.07 -12.11
C PRO A 91 5.11 -0.16 -13.02
N THR A 92 5.45 -0.65 -14.21
CA THR A 92 6.01 0.20 -15.28
C THR A 92 4.90 1.07 -15.91
N SER A 93 5.26 2.01 -16.78
CA SER A 93 4.29 2.84 -17.52
C SER A 93 3.29 2.03 -18.36
N SER A 94 3.69 0.81 -18.74
CA SER A 94 2.88 -0.14 -19.50
C SER A 94 2.02 -1.06 -18.61
N MET A 95 2.06 -0.90 -17.29
CA MET A 95 1.36 -1.77 -16.33
C MET A 95 0.34 -1.00 -15.49
N THR A 96 -0.59 -1.74 -14.89
CA THR A 96 -1.55 -1.23 -13.92
C THR A 96 -1.62 -2.18 -12.74
N ILE A 97 -1.72 -1.64 -11.52
CA ILE A 97 -1.89 -2.43 -10.30
C ILE A 97 -3.29 -3.06 -10.31
N LYS A 98 -3.34 -4.35 -10.01
CA LYS A 98 -4.58 -5.04 -9.68
C LYS A 98 -4.74 -5.02 -8.17
N THR A 99 -5.71 -4.24 -7.68
CA THR A 99 -6.08 -4.28 -6.27
C THR A 99 -6.72 -5.62 -5.94
N GLY A 100 -6.45 -6.12 -4.74
CA GLY A 100 -6.94 -7.43 -4.31
C GLY A 100 -6.70 -7.68 -2.84
N LYS A 101 -6.80 -8.94 -2.43
CA LYS A 101 -6.64 -9.35 -1.03
C LYS A 101 -5.26 -9.01 -0.46
N HIS A 102 -4.25 -9.05 -1.32
CA HIS A 102 -2.85 -8.93 -0.93
C HIS A 102 -2.17 -7.64 -1.40
N VAL A 103 -2.86 -6.79 -2.17
CA VAL A 103 -2.28 -5.56 -2.74
C VAL A 103 -3.31 -4.43 -2.75
N ASP A 104 -2.94 -3.26 -2.23
CA ASP A 104 -3.78 -2.06 -2.23
C ASP A 104 -3.61 -1.20 -3.51
N ALA A 105 -4.36 -0.10 -3.61
CA ALA A 105 -4.29 0.81 -4.75
C ALA A 105 -2.93 1.52 -4.93
N ASN A 106 -2.16 1.63 -3.84
CA ASN A 106 -0.80 2.20 -3.86
C ASN A 106 0.26 1.15 -4.21
N GLY A 107 -0.15 -0.11 -4.40
CA GLY A 107 0.72 -1.23 -4.68
C GLY A 107 1.39 -1.81 -3.43
N LYS A 108 1.00 -1.40 -2.23
CA LYS A 108 1.54 -1.96 -0.99
C LYS A 108 1.05 -3.40 -0.81
N ILE A 109 1.98 -4.28 -0.44
CA ILE A 109 1.74 -5.72 -0.34
C ILE A 109 1.42 -6.11 1.11
N TYR A 110 0.37 -6.92 1.29
CA TYR A 110 -0.12 -7.44 2.56
C TYR A 110 -0.16 -8.96 2.52
N LEU A 111 0.70 -9.61 3.31
CA LEU A 111 0.82 -11.06 3.38
C LEU A 111 0.75 -11.52 4.83
N PRO A 112 0.12 -12.69 5.12
CA PRO A 112 0.19 -13.30 6.45
C PRO A 112 1.64 -13.44 6.95
N TYR A 113 2.57 -13.78 6.05
CA TYR A 113 4.00 -13.89 6.35
C TYR A 113 4.62 -12.58 6.86
N LEU A 114 4.13 -11.41 6.40
CA LEU A 114 4.58 -10.11 6.90
C LEU A 114 3.94 -9.79 8.26
N HIS A 115 2.69 -10.22 8.49
CA HIS A 115 1.97 -9.99 9.73
C HIS A 115 2.53 -10.82 10.89
N GLU A 116 2.90 -12.06 10.62
CA GLU A 116 3.46 -13.02 11.59
C GLU A 116 4.99 -13.01 11.61
N TRP A 117 5.61 -11.97 11.03
CA TRP A 117 7.06 -11.89 10.87
C TRP A 117 7.79 -11.99 12.21
N LYS A 118 8.69 -12.96 12.32
CA LYS A 118 9.50 -13.18 13.52
C LYS A 118 10.87 -13.72 13.17
N HIS A 119 11.92 -12.97 13.48
CA HIS A 119 13.30 -13.47 13.34
C HIS A 119 13.63 -14.49 14.45
N PRO A 120 14.31 -15.62 14.14
CA PRO A 120 14.88 -16.02 12.84
C PRO A 120 13.99 -16.91 11.97
N GLN A 121 12.72 -17.13 12.35
CA GLN A 121 11.79 -17.96 11.56
C GLN A 121 11.40 -17.32 10.22
N SER A 122 11.39 -16.00 10.14
CA SER A 122 11.07 -15.22 8.96
C SER A 122 12.31 -14.55 8.37
N ASP A 123 12.48 -14.65 7.06
CA ASP A 123 13.56 -14.03 6.30
C ASP A 123 13.09 -13.53 4.92
N LEU A 124 13.93 -12.79 4.21
CA LEU A 124 13.59 -12.24 2.88
C LEU A 124 13.41 -13.33 1.81
N LEU A 125 14.14 -14.44 1.89
CA LEU A 125 14.04 -15.50 0.89
C LEU A 125 12.69 -16.20 0.98
N GLY A 126 12.25 -16.54 2.20
CA GLY A 126 10.94 -17.08 2.48
C GLY A 126 9.83 -16.12 2.08
N LEU A 127 9.99 -14.82 2.36
CA LEU A 127 9.04 -13.80 1.90
C LEU A 127 8.89 -13.79 0.37
N ILE A 128 10.00 -13.82 -0.37
CA ILE A 128 9.96 -13.81 -1.84
C ILE A 128 9.33 -15.11 -2.36
N GLN A 129 9.60 -16.26 -1.74
CA GLN A 129 8.94 -17.52 -2.11
C GLN A 129 7.42 -17.45 -1.92
N VAL A 130 6.96 -16.90 -0.78
CA VAL A 130 5.54 -16.67 -0.53
C VAL A 130 4.95 -15.71 -1.57
N MET A 131 5.66 -14.63 -1.92
CA MET A 131 5.24 -13.72 -2.99
C MET A 131 5.08 -14.43 -4.33
N ILE A 132 6.03 -15.29 -4.71
CA ILE A 132 5.97 -16.04 -5.98
C ILE A 132 4.74 -16.94 -6.03
N VAL A 133 4.42 -17.64 -4.93
CA VAL A 133 3.23 -18.49 -4.85
C VAL A 133 1.96 -17.65 -4.93
N VAL A 134 1.83 -16.61 -4.10
CA VAL A 134 0.62 -15.77 -4.03
C VAL A 134 0.39 -15.03 -5.36
N PHE A 135 1.43 -14.47 -5.96
CA PHE A 135 1.31 -13.78 -7.25
C PHE A 135 1.15 -14.73 -8.44
N GLY A 136 1.54 -16.00 -8.29
CA GLY A 136 1.27 -17.06 -9.27
C GLY A 136 -0.19 -17.51 -9.28
N GLU A 137 -0.92 -17.32 -8.18
CA GLU A 137 -2.37 -17.50 -8.12
C GLU A 137 -3.11 -16.23 -8.54
N GLU A 138 -2.74 -15.09 -7.95
CA GLU A 138 -3.33 -13.79 -8.21
C GLU A 138 -2.27 -12.74 -8.59
N PRO A 139 -2.05 -12.49 -9.90
CA PRO A 139 -1.09 -11.49 -10.35
C PRO A 139 -1.45 -10.08 -9.86
N PRO A 140 -0.52 -9.35 -9.23
CA PRO A 140 -0.75 -8.03 -8.67
C PRO A 140 -0.66 -6.90 -9.71
N VAL A 141 -0.20 -7.19 -10.93
CA VAL A 141 -0.10 -6.22 -12.03
C VAL A 141 -0.56 -6.84 -13.34
N PHE A 142 -1.15 -6.02 -14.20
CA PHE A 142 -1.48 -6.38 -15.59
C PHE A 142 -0.85 -5.41 -16.58
N SER A 143 -0.54 -5.88 -17.78
CA SER A 143 -0.18 -5.00 -18.89
C SER A 143 -1.38 -4.21 -19.37
N ARG A 144 -1.17 -2.94 -19.70
CA ARG A 144 -2.14 -2.11 -20.39
C ARG A 144 -2.22 -2.59 -21.84
N PRO A 145 -3.43 -2.83 -22.40
CA PRO A 145 -3.56 -3.16 -23.80
C PRO A 145 -3.05 -2.00 -24.65
N THR A 146 -2.04 -2.26 -25.48
CA THR A 146 -1.60 -1.32 -26.51
C THR A 146 -2.62 -1.35 -27.64
N ILE A 147 -3.46 -0.32 -27.74
CA ILE A 147 -4.33 -0.12 -28.90
C ILE A 147 -3.41 0.24 -30.08
N SER A 148 -2.99 -0.74 -30.87
CA SER A 148 -2.42 -0.48 -32.18
C SER A 148 -3.57 -0.08 -33.11
N ALA A 149 -3.68 1.21 -33.40
CA ALA A 149 -4.52 1.71 -34.48
C ALA A 149 -3.94 1.26 -35.83
N SER A 150 -4.23 0.02 -36.25
CA SER A 150 -3.98 -0.42 -37.62
C SER A 150 -5.11 0.10 -38.51
N TYR A 151 -4.92 1.25 -39.14
CA TYR A 151 -5.74 1.61 -40.29
C TYR A 151 -5.34 0.69 -41.46
N PRO A 152 -6.26 -0.06 -42.09
CA PRO A 152 -5.94 -0.76 -43.32
C PRO A 152 -5.65 0.27 -44.42
N PRO A 153 -4.59 0.10 -45.23
CA PRO A 153 -4.33 0.99 -46.35
C PRO A 153 -5.41 0.77 -47.42
N TYR A 154 -6.18 1.80 -47.73
CA TYR A 154 -7.00 1.83 -48.94
C TYR A 154 -6.09 1.76 -50.17
N GLN A 155 -6.21 0.71 -50.97
CA GLN A 155 -5.61 0.66 -52.30
C GLN A 155 -6.49 1.48 -53.26
N ALA A 156 -5.96 2.60 -53.75
CA ALA A 156 -6.57 3.34 -54.84
C ALA A 156 -6.26 2.64 -56.18
N THR A 157 -7.26 2.04 -56.81
CA THR A 157 -7.19 1.56 -58.18
C THR A 157 -7.45 2.71 -59.15
N GLY A 158 -6.41 3.18 -59.85
CA GLY A 158 -6.52 4.07 -61.01
C GLY A 158 -5.80 3.47 -62.22
N PRO A 159 -6.29 3.67 -63.46
CA PRO A 159 -5.71 3.07 -64.66
C PRO A 159 -4.43 3.81 -65.12
N PRO A 160 -3.52 3.15 -65.85
CA PRO A 160 -2.28 3.77 -66.27
C PRO A 160 -2.50 4.57 -67.56
N ASN A 161 -1.98 5.80 -67.61
CA ASN A 161 -1.66 6.41 -68.88
C ASN A 161 -0.39 7.25 -68.81
N THR A 162 0.39 7.07 -69.86
CA THR A 162 1.71 7.63 -70.17
C THR A 162 1.64 9.08 -70.67
N TYR A 163 2.83 9.65 -70.89
CA TYR A 163 3.20 10.96 -71.50
C TYR A 163 3.37 12.12 -70.50
N GLN A 164 4.59 12.54 -70.18
CA GLN A 164 5.58 13.38 -70.90
C GLN A 164 5.44 14.89 -70.61
N VAL A 165 6.59 15.50 -70.32
CA VAL A 165 6.99 16.92 -70.49
C VAL A 165 6.94 17.88 -69.27
N SER A 166 8.13 18.48 -69.10
CA SER A 166 8.65 19.59 -68.31
C SER A 166 7.75 20.76 -67.90
N GLY A 167 8.06 21.36 -66.75
CA GLY A 167 7.68 22.73 -66.39
C GLY A 167 8.24 23.18 -65.05
N PHE A 168 8.92 24.33 -65.05
CA PHE A 168 9.72 24.93 -63.97
C PHE A 168 8.90 25.69 -62.88
N PHE A 169 9.63 26.07 -61.81
CA PHE A 169 9.34 27.06 -60.73
C PHE A 169 8.29 26.61 -59.70
N GLY A 170 8.47 26.72 -58.39
CA GLY A 170 9.24 27.67 -57.57
C GLY A 170 8.25 28.35 -56.62
N GLY A 171 8.40 28.23 -55.30
CA GLY A 171 7.53 28.98 -54.38
C GLY A 171 7.39 28.39 -52.98
N ILE A 172 8.04 29.06 -52.04
CA ILE A 172 7.92 28.94 -50.58
C ILE A 172 6.54 29.48 -50.15
N LEU A 173 5.89 28.88 -49.14
CA LEU A 173 5.43 29.55 -47.91
C LEU A 173 4.65 28.60 -46.96
N ARG A 174 4.72 29.00 -45.69
CA ARG A 174 4.48 28.30 -44.42
C ARG A 174 3.00 28.05 -44.08
N PRO A 175 2.72 27.25 -43.02
CA PRO A 175 1.39 26.75 -42.68
C PRO A 175 0.61 27.70 -41.76
N HIS A 176 -0.73 27.67 -41.88
CA HIS A 176 -1.64 28.21 -40.89
C HIS A 176 -2.28 27.08 -40.06
N ILE A 177 -2.29 27.33 -38.75
CA ILE A 177 -2.99 26.64 -37.67
C ILE A 177 -4.50 26.76 -37.88
N CYS A 178 -5.27 25.71 -37.56
CA CYS A 178 -6.68 25.84 -37.20
C CYS A 178 -7.05 24.85 -36.09
N MET A 179 -7.88 25.33 -35.17
CA MET A 179 -8.18 24.76 -33.86
C MET A 179 -9.45 23.89 -33.82
N TYR A 180 -9.57 23.18 -32.68
CA TYR A 180 -10.76 22.72 -31.97
C TYR A 180 -11.77 21.80 -32.66
N ARG A 181 -12.15 20.70 -31.98
CA ARG A 181 -13.53 20.48 -31.50
C ARG A 181 -13.64 19.25 -30.58
N PHE A 182 -14.07 19.46 -29.33
CA PHE A 182 -14.69 18.43 -28.48
C PHE A 182 -16.17 18.24 -28.88
N PRO A 183 -16.76 17.09 -28.55
CA PRO A 183 -18.12 17.15 -28.02
C PRO A 183 -18.34 16.32 -26.74
N THR A 184 -19.43 16.71 -26.11
CA THR A 184 -19.84 16.59 -24.71
C THR A 184 -20.77 15.39 -24.42
N LYS A 185 -20.96 15.20 -23.10
CA LYS A 185 -21.69 14.17 -22.34
C LYS A 185 -23.19 13.98 -22.64
N THR A 186 -23.70 12.85 -22.08
CA THR A 186 -24.98 12.57 -21.34
C THR A 186 -25.65 11.30 -21.90
N GLY A 187 -26.28 10.36 -21.20
CA GLY A 187 -26.59 10.00 -19.80
C GLY A 187 -27.46 8.71 -19.89
N ILE A 188 -27.25 7.65 -19.09
CA ILE A 188 -28.00 7.30 -17.86
C ILE A 188 -29.09 6.15 -18.02
N TRP A 189 -29.04 5.18 -17.07
CA TRP A 189 -29.98 4.12 -16.55
C TRP A 189 -30.53 2.92 -17.39
N ALA A 190 -30.03 1.72 -17.02
CA ALA A 190 -30.75 0.55 -16.44
C ALA A 190 -31.39 -0.61 -17.28
N PHE A 191 -31.30 -1.79 -16.64
CA PHE A 191 -32.05 -3.08 -16.76
C PHE A 191 -31.60 -4.23 -17.70
N VAL A 192 -31.09 -5.29 -17.04
CA VAL A 192 -31.50 -6.73 -17.01
C VAL A 192 -31.71 -7.55 -18.29
N SER A 193 -31.11 -8.75 -18.25
CA SER A 193 -31.45 -10.05 -18.88
C SER A 193 -31.03 -10.41 -20.32
N SER A 194 -30.22 -11.49 -20.35
CA SER A 194 -30.27 -12.69 -21.22
C SER A 194 -30.61 -12.52 -22.70
N TYR A 195 -29.75 -13.05 -23.58
CA TYR A 195 -30.09 -14.08 -24.58
C TYR A 195 -28.83 -14.61 -25.28
N MET A 196 -28.82 -15.93 -25.51
CA MET A 196 -27.92 -16.71 -26.40
C MET A 196 -28.11 -16.33 -27.88
N PRO A 197 -27.12 -16.63 -28.76
CA PRO A 197 -27.20 -17.81 -29.65
C PRO A 197 -25.82 -18.48 -29.83
N GLY A 198 -25.60 -19.78 -30.09
CA GLY A 198 -26.38 -20.80 -30.79
C GLY A 198 -25.67 -21.17 -32.12
N MET A 199 -24.95 -22.30 -32.20
CA MET A 199 -24.60 -23.12 -33.40
C MET A 199 -23.43 -24.11 -33.12
N PRO A 200 -23.20 -25.20 -33.90
CA PRO A 200 -24.06 -26.37 -34.08
C PRO A 200 -23.32 -27.71 -33.85
N SER A 201 -24.07 -28.80 -33.93
CA SER A 201 -23.74 -30.20 -33.63
C SER A 201 -22.80 -30.90 -34.62
N GLY A 202 -22.02 -31.87 -34.13
CA GLY A 202 -21.33 -32.91 -34.91
C GLY A 202 -21.26 -34.22 -34.10
N ILE A 203 -21.74 -35.31 -34.68
CA ILE A 203 -22.07 -36.61 -34.04
C ILE A 203 -21.05 -37.69 -34.42
N SER A 204 -20.57 -38.46 -33.43
CA SER A 204 -20.17 -39.90 -33.48
C SER A 204 -19.09 -40.18 -32.42
N ALA A 205 -18.89 -41.35 -31.82
CA ALA A 205 -19.63 -42.58 -31.58
C ALA A 205 -18.74 -43.36 -30.57
N TYR A 206 -19.32 -44.01 -29.57
CA TYR A 206 -18.61 -44.80 -28.54
C TYR A 206 -17.95 -46.07 -29.13
N PRO A 207 -16.99 -46.68 -28.40
CA PRO A 207 -17.37 -47.82 -27.55
C PRO A 207 -16.75 -47.83 -26.13
N SER A 208 -17.46 -48.56 -25.26
CA SER A 208 -17.24 -48.81 -23.83
C SER A 208 -16.02 -49.67 -23.47
N GLY A 209 -15.53 -49.50 -22.24
CA GLY A 209 -14.70 -50.48 -21.52
C GLY A 209 -14.50 -50.11 -20.04
N TYR A 210 -15.20 -50.80 -19.13
CA TYR A 210 -14.93 -50.87 -17.67
C TYR A 210 -13.75 -51.83 -17.40
N PRO A 211 -12.97 -51.71 -16.29
CA PRO A 211 -13.36 -52.29 -14.98
C PRO A 211 -12.76 -51.50 -13.76
N PRO A 212 -12.64 -52.05 -12.53
CA PRO A 212 -13.49 -51.67 -11.40
C PRO A 212 -12.76 -50.95 -10.23
N ASN A 213 -13.59 -50.33 -9.37
CA ASN A 213 -13.24 -49.68 -8.11
C ASN A 213 -12.90 -50.70 -7.00
N PRO A 214 -12.01 -50.34 -6.06
CA PRO A 214 -12.19 -50.69 -4.65
C PRO A 214 -12.21 -49.44 -3.76
N SER A 215 -13.30 -49.34 -3.02
CA SER A 215 -13.62 -48.45 -1.91
C SER A 215 -12.60 -48.43 -0.76
N GLY A 216 -12.40 -47.24 -0.16
CA GLY A 216 -11.78 -47.09 1.16
C GLY A 216 -11.58 -45.62 1.57
N TYR A 217 -12.58 -45.01 2.21
CA TYR A 217 -12.45 -43.73 2.93
C TYR A 217 -11.79 -43.96 4.29
N PRO A 218 -10.72 -43.23 4.67
CA PRO A 218 -10.23 -43.20 6.06
C PRO A 218 -11.01 -42.18 6.89
N GLY A 219 -11.51 -42.61 8.04
CA GLY A 219 -12.25 -41.82 9.02
C GLY A 219 -11.36 -40.91 9.88
N CYS A 220 -11.98 -39.84 10.40
CA CYS A 220 -11.40 -38.89 11.35
C CYS A 220 -11.06 -39.54 12.71
N PRO A 221 -9.92 -39.17 13.35
CA PRO A 221 -9.53 -39.66 14.67
C PRO A 221 -10.13 -38.83 15.82
N TYR A 222 -10.59 -39.51 16.86
CA TYR A 222 -10.98 -38.96 18.16
C TYR A 222 -9.74 -38.61 19.02
N PRO A 223 -9.84 -37.63 19.94
CA PRO A 223 -8.74 -37.25 20.84
C PRO A 223 -8.54 -38.24 22.02
N PRO A 224 -7.33 -38.28 22.61
CA PRO A 224 -6.89 -39.34 23.51
C PRO A 224 -7.38 -39.14 24.95
N GLY A 225 -7.80 -40.26 25.56
CA GLY A 225 -8.13 -40.36 26.98
C GLY A 225 -6.89 -40.24 27.88
N SER A 226 -7.05 -39.48 28.95
CA SER A 226 -6.05 -39.24 29.99
C SER A 226 -5.96 -40.44 30.95
N GLN A 227 -4.72 -40.83 31.27
CA GLN A 227 -4.35 -41.85 32.25
C GLN A 227 -4.43 -41.30 33.68
N TYR A 228 -4.93 -42.11 34.62
CA TYR A 228 -4.66 -42.04 36.06
C TYR A 228 -4.78 -43.46 36.69
N PRO A 229 -4.18 -43.71 37.87
CA PRO A 229 -3.26 -44.83 38.08
C PRO A 229 -3.83 -46.03 38.83
N ALA A 230 -3.02 -47.09 38.88
CA ALA A 230 -3.22 -48.31 39.65
C ALA A 230 -3.25 -48.04 41.18
N THR A 231 -4.19 -48.68 41.87
CA THR A 231 -4.18 -48.83 43.33
C THR A 231 -4.36 -50.29 43.72
N THR A 232 -3.34 -50.80 44.39
CA THR A 232 -3.28 -52.04 45.14
C THR A 232 -4.07 -51.95 46.45
N SER A 233 -4.81 -53.02 46.74
CA SER A 233 -5.04 -53.64 48.06
C SER A 233 -5.50 -52.83 49.28
N SER A 234 -6.57 -53.35 49.90
CA SER A 234 -6.83 -53.41 51.35
C SER A 234 -7.40 -52.17 52.05
N GLN A 235 -8.66 -52.26 52.51
CA GLN A 235 -9.05 -52.25 53.94
C GLN A 235 -10.58 -52.10 54.10
N TYR A 236 -11.18 -53.05 54.82
CA TYR A 236 -12.56 -53.01 55.31
C TYR A 236 -12.74 -51.96 56.42
N PRO A 237 -13.93 -51.33 56.55
CA PRO A 237 -14.43 -50.86 57.83
C PRO A 237 -15.38 -51.88 58.45
N SER A 238 -15.14 -52.13 59.73
CA SER A 238 -15.80 -53.07 60.63
C SER A 238 -17.28 -52.72 60.88
N GLN A 239 -18.15 -53.73 60.86
CA GLN A 239 -19.48 -53.68 61.48
C GLN A 239 -19.37 -53.94 63.00
N PRO A 240 -20.29 -53.42 63.83
CA PRO A 240 -20.46 -53.88 65.21
C PRO A 240 -21.28 -55.19 65.26
N PRO A 241 -21.06 -56.06 66.26
CA PRO A 241 -21.70 -57.37 66.34
C PRO A 241 -23.11 -57.26 66.93
N VAL A 242 -24.07 -57.97 66.35
CA VAL A 242 -25.34 -58.29 67.02
C VAL A 242 -25.37 -59.79 67.28
N THR A 243 -25.48 -60.09 68.57
CA THR A 243 -25.54 -61.41 69.19
C THR A 243 -26.79 -62.18 68.78
N THR A 244 -26.59 -63.45 68.49
CA THR A 244 -27.64 -64.46 68.28
C THR A 244 -28.27 -64.87 69.62
N VAL A 245 -29.59 -64.83 69.72
CA VAL A 245 -30.37 -65.80 70.53
C VAL A 245 -31.65 -66.13 69.74
N GLY A 246 -31.88 -67.43 69.49
CA GLY A 246 -33.08 -67.93 68.81
C GLY A 246 -34.37 -67.77 69.63
N PRO A 247 -35.51 -68.21 69.10
CA PRO A 247 -35.69 -69.66 69.02
C PRO A 247 -36.16 -70.18 67.65
N SER A 248 -35.86 -71.45 67.44
CA SER A 248 -36.44 -72.31 66.41
C SER A 248 -37.95 -72.17 66.34
N ARG A 249 -38.50 -72.16 65.12
CA ARG A 249 -39.43 -73.18 64.59
C ARG A 249 -40.02 -72.72 63.26
N ASP A 250 -40.12 -73.69 62.36
CA ASP A 250 -41.03 -73.75 61.22
C ASP A 250 -40.95 -72.64 60.16
N GLY A 251 -40.48 -73.07 58.98
CA GLY A 251 -41.35 -73.16 57.82
C GLY A 251 -42.11 -71.90 57.41
N THR A 252 -41.67 -71.36 56.28
CA THR A 252 -42.36 -70.37 55.44
C THR A 252 -42.15 -68.93 55.92
N ILE A 253 -41.31 -68.20 55.18
CA ILE A 253 -41.27 -66.74 55.21
C ILE A 253 -42.73 -66.28 55.13
N SER A 254 -43.24 -65.64 56.18
CA SER A 254 -44.64 -65.21 56.23
C SER A 254 -44.92 -64.29 55.03
N GLU A 255 -46.05 -64.51 54.37
CA GLU A 255 -46.41 -63.79 53.13
C GLU A 255 -46.33 -62.27 53.30
N ASP A 256 -46.64 -61.78 54.50
CA ASP A 256 -46.54 -60.36 54.87
C ASP A 256 -45.10 -59.84 54.89
N THR A 257 -44.11 -60.67 55.24
CA THR A 257 -42.68 -60.29 55.21
C THR A 257 -42.18 -60.21 53.77
N ILE A 258 -42.60 -61.13 52.90
CA ILE A 258 -42.29 -61.10 51.46
C ILE A 258 -42.96 -59.90 50.80
N ARG A 259 -44.24 -59.64 51.10
CA ARG A 259 -44.99 -58.47 50.62
C ARG A 259 -44.34 -57.17 51.07
N ALA A 260 -43.94 -57.03 52.34
CA ALA A 260 -43.23 -55.86 52.84
C ALA A 260 -41.87 -55.66 52.15
N SER A 261 -41.12 -56.74 51.91
CA SER A 261 -39.83 -56.68 51.19
C SER A 261 -40.00 -56.26 49.74
N LEU A 262 -41.00 -56.80 49.02
CA LEU A 262 -41.31 -56.42 47.64
C LEU A 262 -41.81 -54.98 47.54
N ILE A 263 -42.67 -54.54 48.46
CA ILE A 263 -43.14 -53.15 48.50
C ILE A 263 -41.97 -52.19 48.76
N SER A 264 -41.07 -52.51 49.69
CA SER A 264 -39.86 -51.70 49.93
C SER A 264 -38.95 -51.69 48.70
N ALA A 265 -38.69 -52.85 48.09
CA ALA A 265 -37.82 -52.95 46.92
C ALA A 265 -38.38 -52.18 45.71
N VAL A 266 -39.68 -52.24 45.46
CA VAL A 266 -40.35 -51.47 44.39
C VAL A 266 -40.37 -49.98 44.73
N SER A 267 -40.67 -49.62 45.98
CA SER A 267 -40.66 -48.22 46.43
C SER A 267 -39.28 -47.60 46.33
N ASP A 268 -38.23 -48.34 46.71
CA ASP A 268 -36.85 -47.91 46.58
C ASP A 268 -36.43 -47.83 45.11
N LYS A 269 -36.84 -48.80 44.27
CA LYS A 269 -36.56 -48.74 42.83
C LYS A 269 -37.22 -47.53 42.17
N LEU A 270 -38.47 -47.22 42.54
CA LEU A 270 -39.17 -46.04 42.05
C LEU A 270 -38.48 -44.76 42.53
N ARG A 271 -38.07 -44.70 43.81
CA ARG A 271 -37.33 -43.57 44.38
C ARG A 271 -36.00 -43.35 43.66
N TRP A 272 -35.27 -44.42 43.37
CA TRP A 272 -34.02 -44.35 42.60
C TRP A 272 -34.24 -43.83 41.19
N ARG A 273 -35.26 -44.33 40.48
CA ARG A 273 -35.58 -43.87 39.12
C ARG A 273 -36.05 -42.41 39.09
N MET A 274 -36.87 -42.01 40.06
CA MET A 274 -37.30 -40.62 40.19
C MET A 274 -36.13 -39.70 40.51
N LYS A 275 -35.20 -40.13 41.38
CA LYS A 275 -33.99 -39.37 41.71
C LYS A 275 -33.07 -39.23 40.51
N GLU A 276 -32.85 -40.29 39.73
CA GLU A 276 -32.04 -40.28 38.51
C GLU A 276 -32.60 -39.28 37.48
N GLU A 277 -33.90 -39.30 37.22
CA GLU A 277 -34.56 -38.36 36.31
C GLU A 277 -34.51 -36.91 36.84
N MET A 278 -34.69 -36.72 38.16
CA MET A 278 -34.57 -35.40 38.79
C MET A 278 -33.14 -34.87 38.69
N ASP A 279 -32.13 -35.69 38.95
CA ASP A 279 -30.72 -35.33 38.86
C ASP A 279 -30.34 -34.99 37.41
N ARG A 280 -30.88 -35.73 36.43
CA ARG A 280 -30.72 -35.46 35.00
C ARG A 280 -31.35 -34.12 34.60
N ALA A 281 -32.62 -33.90 34.93
CA ALA A 281 -33.32 -32.65 34.63
C ALA A 281 -32.64 -31.45 35.31
N GLN A 282 -32.14 -31.63 36.53
CA GLN A 282 -31.38 -30.59 37.25
C GLN A 282 -30.05 -30.28 36.54
N ALA A 283 -29.34 -31.30 36.05
CA ALA A 283 -28.11 -31.10 35.29
C ALA A 283 -28.37 -30.36 33.96
N GLU A 284 -29.43 -30.71 33.24
CA GLU A 284 -29.84 -30.04 32.00
C GLU A 284 -30.25 -28.58 32.27
N LEU A 285 -31.03 -28.31 33.32
CA LEU A 285 -31.41 -26.95 33.73
C LEU A 285 -30.17 -26.11 34.06
N ASN A 286 -29.22 -26.67 34.81
CA ASN A 286 -27.98 -25.99 35.16
C ASN A 286 -27.12 -25.70 33.92
N ALA A 287 -27.09 -26.61 32.95
CA ALA A 287 -26.40 -26.40 31.68
C ALA A 287 -27.06 -25.27 30.87
N LEU A 288 -28.39 -25.29 30.73
CA LEU A 288 -29.15 -24.25 30.04
C LEU A 288 -28.95 -22.87 30.69
N LYS A 289 -28.99 -22.80 32.01
CA LYS A 289 -28.77 -21.54 32.74
C LYS A 289 -27.38 -20.95 32.49
N ARG A 290 -26.34 -21.79 32.41
CA ARG A 290 -25.00 -21.33 32.03
C ARG A 290 -24.97 -20.80 30.59
N THR A 291 -25.62 -21.49 29.65
CA THR A 291 -25.70 -21.01 28.27
C THR A 291 -26.46 -19.69 28.14
N GLU A 292 -27.52 -19.49 28.94
CA GLU A 292 -28.26 -18.23 29.00
C GLU A 292 -27.38 -17.09 29.53
N GLU A 293 -26.64 -17.32 30.61
CA GLU A 293 -25.71 -16.33 31.17
C GLU A 293 -24.60 -15.97 30.17
N ASP A 294 -24.04 -16.95 29.47
CA ASP A 294 -23.01 -16.72 28.46
C ASP A 294 -23.56 -15.97 27.25
N LEU A 295 -24.78 -16.28 26.81
CA LEU A 295 -25.46 -15.56 25.74
C LEU A 295 -25.78 -14.12 26.15
N LYS A 296 -26.22 -13.90 27.39
CA LYS A 296 -26.49 -12.56 27.93
C LYS A 296 -25.21 -11.70 28.01
N LYS A 297 -24.10 -12.29 28.45
CA LYS A 297 -22.77 -11.64 28.41
C LYS A 297 -22.35 -11.34 26.97
N GLY A 298 -22.60 -12.27 26.04
CA GLY A 298 -22.34 -12.07 24.61
C GLY A 298 -23.15 -10.91 24.03
N HIS A 299 -24.44 -10.84 24.35
CA HIS A 299 -25.32 -9.75 23.94
C HIS A 299 -24.85 -8.39 24.45
N GLN A 300 -24.52 -8.29 25.75
CA GLN A 300 -24.01 -7.05 26.33
C GLN A 300 -22.71 -6.58 25.66
N LYS A 301 -21.79 -7.51 25.36
CA LYS A 301 -20.56 -7.20 24.63
C LYS A 301 -20.83 -6.73 23.20
N LEU A 302 -21.79 -7.34 22.52
CA LEU A 302 -22.18 -6.91 21.17
C LEU A 302 -22.80 -5.51 21.18
N GLU A 303 -23.64 -5.21 22.17
CA GLU A 303 -24.23 -3.88 22.34
C GLU A 303 -23.17 -2.82 22.65
N GLU A 304 -22.19 -3.12 23.50
CA GLU A 304 -21.03 -2.24 23.74
C GLU A 304 -20.19 -2.04 22.47
N MET A 305 -19.97 -3.09 21.68
CA MET A 305 -19.25 -2.99 20.40
C MET A 305 -19.99 -2.12 19.39
N VAL A 306 -21.31 -2.28 19.26
CA VAL A 306 -22.14 -1.49 18.35
C VAL A 306 -22.12 -0.02 18.74
N THR A 307 -22.34 0.28 20.02
CA THR A 307 -22.32 1.68 20.51
C THR A 307 -20.95 2.35 20.32
N ARG A 308 -19.85 1.60 20.49
CA ARG A 308 -18.51 2.10 20.17
C ARG A 308 -18.33 2.35 18.68
N LEU A 309 -18.77 1.44 17.81
CA LEU A 309 -18.71 1.63 16.36
C LEU A 309 -19.50 2.86 15.90
N ASP A 310 -20.69 3.08 16.46
CA ASP A 310 -21.49 4.28 16.16
C ASP A 310 -20.76 5.58 16.57
N GLN A 311 -20.05 5.56 17.71
CA GLN A 311 -19.23 6.70 18.13
C GLN A 311 -18.04 6.92 17.19
N GLU A 312 -17.35 5.86 16.78
CA GLU A 312 -16.22 5.95 15.84
C GLU A 312 -16.66 6.46 14.47
N VAL A 313 -17.82 6.01 13.96
CA VAL A 313 -18.40 6.53 12.71
C VAL A 313 -18.69 8.02 12.84
N ALA A 314 -19.33 8.45 13.93
CA ALA A 314 -19.62 9.87 14.17
C ALA A 314 -18.35 10.72 14.32
N GLU A 315 -17.26 10.16 14.86
CA GLU A 315 -15.96 10.84 14.94
C GLU A 315 -15.30 10.96 13.57
N VAL A 316 -15.31 9.89 12.76
CA VAL A 316 -14.77 9.89 11.41
C VAL A 316 -15.51 10.90 10.53
N ASP A 317 -16.84 10.97 10.61
CA ASP A 317 -17.64 11.95 9.86
C ASP A 317 -17.29 13.40 10.23
N LYS A 318 -17.07 13.68 11.53
CA LYS A 318 -16.59 15.00 11.98
C LYS A 318 -15.20 15.31 11.43
N ASN A 319 -14.31 14.34 11.40
CA ASN A 319 -12.96 14.50 10.86
C ASN A 319 -12.98 14.75 9.35
N ILE A 320 -13.84 14.05 8.60
CA ILE A 320 -14.04 14.27 7.16
C ILE A 320 -14.51 15.71 6.92
N GLU A 321 -15.48 16.19 7.70
CA GLU A 321 -15.99 17.56 7.56
C GLU A 321 -14.93 18.62 7.87
N LEU A 322 -14.13 18.40 8.94
CA LEU A 322 -13.00 19.27 9.27
C LEU A 322 -11.98 19.32 8.13
N LEU A 323 -11.62 18.17 7.57
CA LEU A 323 -10.65 18.08 6.49
C LEU A 323 -11.17 18.75 5.21
N ARG A 324 -12.45 18.58 4.87
CA ARG A 324 -13.07 19.29 3.74
C ARG A 324 -13.01 20.80 3.92
N LYS A 325 -13.33 21.31 5.11
CA LYS A 325 -13.22 22.74 5.42
C LYS A 325 -11.78 23.24 5.27
N LYS A 326 -10.80 22.45 5.72
CA LYS A 326 -9.38 22.79 5.58
C LYS A 326 -8.91 22.78 4.14
N ASP A 327 -9.39 21.83 3.34
CA ASP A 327 -9.11 21.75 1.91
C ASP A 327 -9.66 22.97 1.16
N GLU A 328 -10.86 23.43 1.54
CA GLU A 328 -11.46 24.65 0.99
C GLU A 328 -10.71 25.92 1.41
N GLU A 329 -10.29 26.01 2.68
CA GLU A 329 -9.44 27.11 3.18
C GLU A 329 -8.11 27.19 2.40
N LEU A 330 -7.45 26.04 2.17
CA LEU A 330 -6.20 25.95 1.43
C LEU A 330 -6.39 26.26 -0.06
N SER A 331 -7.45 25.74 -0.68
CA SER A 331 -7.78 26.01 -2.08
C SER A 331 -8.02 27.50 -2.31
N SER A 332 -8.76 28.17 -1.41
CA SER A 332 -8.97 29.62 -1.49
C SER A 332 -7.66 30.41 -1.28
N ALA A 333 -6.77 29.95 -0.40
CA ALA A 333 -5.47 30.58 -0.21
C ALA A 333 -4.58 30.43 -1.46
N LEU A 334 -4.58 29.25 -2.09
CA LEU A 334 -3.86 29.00 -3.34
C LEU A 334 -4.38 29.87 -4.48
N GLU A 335 -5.69 29.97 -4.65
CA GLU A 335 -6.30 30.83 -5.67
C GLU A 335 -5.93 32.32 -5.45
N LYS A 336 -5.86 32.77 -4.20
CA LYS A 336 -5.38 34.13 -3.87
C LYS A 336 -3.91 34.31 -4.23
N MET A 337 -3.06 33.31 -3.97
CA MET A 337 -1.64 33.36 -4.31
C MET A 337 -1.41 33.30 -5.83
N GLU A 338 -2.17 32.48 -6.55
CA GLU A 338 -2.11 32.38 -8.01
C GLU A 338 -2.51 33.71 -8.66
N ASN A 339 -3.61 34.32 -8.20
CA ASN A 339 -4.02 35.65 -8.64
C ASN A 339 -3.02 36.77 -8.29
N GLN A 340 -2.21 36.59 -7.24
CA GLN A 340 -1.10 37.52 -6.92
C GLN A 340 0.14 37.26 -7.78
N SER A 341 0.36 36.03 -8.24
CA SER A 341 1.57 35.64 -8.98
C SER A 341 1.67 36.26 -10.38
N GLU A 342 0.55 36.63 -11.01
CA GLU A 342 0.57 37.35 -12.30
C GLU A 342 1.04 38.81 -12.18
N ASN A 343 1.12 39.37 -10.97
CA ASN A 343 1.51 40.76 -10.71
C ASN A 343 2.85 40.90 -9.98
N ASN A 344 3.57 39.80 -9.72
CA ASN A 344 4.84 39.88 -9.00
C ASN A 344 5.96 40.28 -9.94
N ASP A 345 6.38 41.55 -9.85
CA ASP A 345 7.61 42.03 -10.48
C ASP A 345 8.80 41.15 -10.02
N ILE A 346 9.59 40.66 -10.98
CA ILE A 346 10.71 39.73 -10.72
C ILE A 346 11.70 40.35 -9.73
N ASP A 347 11.79 41.67 -9.73
CA ASP A 347 12.65 42.47 -8.86
C ASP A 347 12.18 42.51 -7.38
N GLU A 348 10.93 42.17 -7.09
CA GLU A 348 10.43 42.02 -5.71
C GLU A 348 10.71 40.63 -5.12
N VAL A 349 10.77 39.61 -5.97
CA VAL A 349 11.01 38.22 -5.55
C VAL A 349 12.49 38.00 -5.20
N ILE A 350 13.41 38.69 -5.90
CA ILE A 350 14.86 38.53 -5.72
C ILE A 350 15.43 39.76 -4.99
N ILE A 351 15.21 39.84 -3.68
CA ILE A 351 15.79 40.89 -2.83
C ILE A 351 17.03 40.38 -2.07
N PRO A 352 18.11 41.18 -1.98
CA PRO A 352 19.24 40.85 -1.12
C PRO A 352 18.86 40.80 0.37
N THR A 353 19.55 39.97 1.15
CA THR A 353 19.25 39.68 2.57
C THR A 353 19.22 40.92 3.47
N ALA A 354 19.89 42.01 3.10
CA ALA A 354 19.91 43.25 3.88
C ALA A 354 19.65 44.48 2.99
N PRO A 355 19.02 45.54 3.53
CA PRO A 355 18.77 46.79 2.80
C PRO A 355 20.03 47.42 2.19
N LEU A 356 21.17 47.28 2.88
CA LEU A 356 22.46 47.78 2.41
C LEU A 356 22.96 47.05 1.16
N TYR A 357 22.76 45.72 1.08
CA TYR A 357 23.12 44.95 -0.11
C TYR A 357 22.19 45.27 -1.29
N LYS A 358 20.90 45.53 -1.03
CA LYS A 358 19.95 46.04 -2.03
C LYS A 358 20.42 47.38 -2.60
N GLN A 359 20.89 48.28 -1.74
CA GLN A 359 21.45 49.56 -2.19
C GLN A 359 22.69 49.35 -3.07
N ILE A 360 23.61 48.45 -2.69
CA ILE A 360 24.82 48.16 -3.49
C ILE A 360 24.44 47.57 -4.87
N LEU A 361 23.48 46.63 -4.90
CA LEU A 361 23.00 46.01 -6.13
C LEU A 361 22.42 47.05 -7.09
N ASN A 362 21.53 47.92 -6.59
CA ASN A 362 20.91 48.97 -7.41
C ASN A 362 21.93 49.98 -7.94
N LEU A 363 22.90 50.39 -7.10
CA LEU A 363 23.97 51.30 -7.52
C LEU A 363 24.84 50.68 -8.62
N TYR A 364 25.14 49.39 -8.51
CA TYR A 364 25.91 48.67 -9.52
C TYR A 364 25.12 48.52 -10.84
N ALA A 365 23.85 48.15 -10.76
CA ALA A 365 22.99 48.04 -11.94
C ALA A 365 22.85 49.39 -12.67
N GLU A 366 22.62 50.48 -11.93
CA GLU A 366 22.49 51.81 -12.50
C GLU A 366 23.80 52.31 -13.14
N GLU A 367 24.95 51.96 -12.57
CA GLU A 367 26.26 52.31 -13.11
C GLU A 367 26.55 51.60 -14.44
N ASN A 368 26.28 50.29 -14.53
CA ASN A 368 26.39 49.55 -15.78
C ASN A 368 25.42 50.07 -16.85
N ALA A 369 24.18 50.42 -16.47
CA ALA A 369 23.21 51.00 -17.40
C ALA A 369 23.70 52.34 -18.00
N ILE A 370 24.45 53.13 -17.23
CA ILE A 370 25.07 54.36 -17.74
C ILE A 370 26.17 54.04 -18.76
N GLU A 371 27.02 53.02 -18.52
CA GLU A 371 28.05 52.61 -19.49
C GLU A 371 27.43 52.20 -20.83
N ASP A 372 26.38 51.39 -20.79
CA ASP A 372 25.62 51.00 -21.99
C ASP A 372 24.98 52.22 -22.68
N THR A 373 24.40 53.14 -21.91
CA THR A 373 23.81 54.36 -22.46
C THR A 373 24.85 55.22 -23.18
N ILE A 374 26.05 55.38 -22.60
CA ILE A 374 27.15 56.12 -23.24
C ILE A 374 27.61 55.40 -24.51
N PHE A 375 27.69 54.06 -24.49
CA PHE A 375 28.05 53.27 -25.66
C PHE A 375 27.06 53.50 -26.82
N TYR A 376 25.76 53.39 -26.58
CA TYR A 376 24.73 53.59 -27.60
C TYR A 376 24.59 55.05 -28.03
N LEU A 377 24.83 56.02 -27.14
CA LEU A 377 24.96 57.43 -27.53
C LEU A 377 26.12 57.64 -28.50
N GLY A 378 27.27 56.98 -28.27
CA GLY A 378 28.41 57.02 -29.19
C GLY A 378 28.08 56.40 -30.55
N GLU A 379 27.27 55.34 -30.56
CA GLU A 379 26.79 54.73 -31.80
C GLU A 379 25.79 55.62 -32.55
N ALA A 380 24.87 56.28 -31.83
CA ALA A 380 23.92 57.23 -32.40
C ALA A 380 24.63 58.42 -33.08
N LEU A 381 25.72 58.92 -32.47
CA LEU A 381 26.56 59.95 -33.08
C LEU A 381 27.21 59.46 -34.38
N ARG A 382 27.78 58.24 -34.39
CA ARG A 382 28.38 57.64 -35.60
C ARG A 382 27.38 57.46 -36.74
N ARG A 383 26.11 57.17 -36.40
CA ARG A 383 25.02 57.02 -37.37
C ARG A 383 24.38 58.35 -37.79
N GLY A 384 24.81 59.49 -37.22
CA GLY A 384 24.27 60.81 -37.53
C GLY A 384 22.85 61.06 -36.99
N VAL A 385 22.40 60.27 -36.00
CA VAL A 385 21.06 60.42 -35.39
C VAL A 385 21.04 61.59 -34.40
N ILE A 386 22.19 61.89 -33.78
CA ILE A 386 22.36 62.97 -32.80
C ILE A 386 23.54 63.86 -33.19
N ASP A 387 23.41 65.16 -32.90
CA ASP A 387 24.48 66.13 -33.10
C ASP A 387 25.57 66.01 -32.02
N LEU A 388 26.79 66.45 -32.38
CA LEU A 388 27.95 66.40 -31.48
C LEU A 388 27.69 67.16 -30.17
N ASP A 389 27.05 68.33 -30.23
CA ASP A 389 26.77 69.14 -29.04
C ASP A 389 25.81 68.44 -28.08
N VAL A 390 24.80 67.74 -28.61
CA VAL A 390 23.84 66.95 -27.83
C VAL A 390 24.52 65.76 -27.19
N PHE A 391 25.37 65.06 -27.95
CA PHE A 391 26.19 63.95 -27.43
C PHE A 391 27.09 64.40 -26.27
N LEU A 392 27.89 65.47 -26.46
CA LEU A 392 28.82 65.95 -25.43
C LEU A 392 28.09 66.41 -24.16
N LYS A 393 26.92 67.03 -24.30
CA LYS A 393 26.08 67.42 -23.15
C LYS A 393 25.62 66.19 -22.36
N HIS A 394 25.10 65.16 -23.02
CA HIS A 394 24.60 63.97 -22.35
C HIS A 394 25.71 63.10 -21.77
N VAL A 395 26.82 62.89 -22.48
CA VAL A 395 27.98 62.17 -21.94
C VAL A 395 28.50 62.86 -20.69
N ARG A 396 28.65 64.20 -20.70
CA ARG A 396 29.11 64.93 -19.51
C ARG A 396 28.16 64.78 -18.32
N LEU A 397 26.85 64.77 -18.55
CA LEU A 397 25.85 64.56 -17.49
C LEU A 397 25.91 63.13 -16.95
N LEU A 398 25.97 62.14 -17.84
CA LEU A 398 26.06 60.72 -17.49
C LEU A 398 27.36 60.39 -16.77
N SER A 399 28.51 60.91 -17.20
CA SER A 399 29.79 60.71 -16.51
C SER A 399 29.80 61.32 -15.10
N ARG A 400 29.13 62.46 -14.90
CA ARG A 400 28.96 63.04 -13.54
C ARG A 400 28.11 62.13 -12.65
N LYS A 401 27.02 61.59 -13.19
CA LYS A 401 26.15 60.64 -12.48
C LYS A 401 26.89 59.34 -12.17
N GLN A 402 27.63 58.80 -13.13
CA GLN A 402 28.49 57.62 -12.96
C GLN A 402 29.51 57.82 -11.84
N PHE A 403 30.17 58.98 -11.80
CA PHE A 403 31.10 59.33 -10.72
C PHE A 403 30.43 59.32 -9.34
N GLN A 404 29.23 59.92 -9.22
CA GLN A 404 28.48 59.93 -7.97
C GLN A 404 28.06 58.52 -7.54
N LEU A 405 27.61 57.68 -8.48
CA LEU A 405 27.24 56.28 -8.22
C LEU A 405 28.44 55.46 -7.76
N ARG A 406 29.60 55.58 -8.43
CA ARG A 406 30.83 54.90 -8.02
C ARG A 406 31.30 55.32 -6.63
N ALA A 407 31.27 56.62 -6.33
CA ALA A 407 31.63 57.13 -5.01
C ALA A 407 30.69 56.61 -3.91
N LEU A 408 29.38 56.59 -4.18
CA LEU A 408 28.38 56.08 -3.24
C LEU A 408 28.49 54.56 -3.05
N MET A 409 28.75 53.82 -4.13
CA MET A 409 28.98 52.37 -4.10
C MET A 409 30.22 52.03 -3.27
N GLN A 410 31.33 52.75 -3.42
CA GLN A 410 32.53 52.56 -2.59
C GLN A 410 32.23 52.79 -1.11
N LYS A 411 31.49 53.87 -0.79
CA LYS A 411 31.06 54.14 0.59
C LYS A 411 30.19 53.01 1.15
N ALA A 412 29.19 52.56 0.40
CA ALA A 412 28.28 51.49 0.82
C ALA A 412 29.02 50.15 1.02
N ARG A 413 29.97 49.81 0.15
CA ARG A 413 30.80 48.59 0.27
C ARG A 413 31.71 48.62 1.50
N LYS A 414 32.36 49.75 1.78
CA LYS A 414 33.14 49.94 3.02
C LYS A 414 32.27 49.74 4.27
N THR A 415 31.08 50.31 4.28
CA THR A 415 30.11 50.13 5.37
C THR A 415 29.65 48.67 5.50
N ALA A 416 29.56 47.94 4.39
CA ALA A 416 29.21 46.52 4.37
C ALA A 416 30.38 45.57 4.68
N GLY A 417 31.60 46.07 4.91
CA GLY A 417 32.79 45.25 5.13
C GLY A 417 33.29 44.51 3.88
N LEU A 418 32.87 44.96 2.68
CA LEU A 418 33.28 44.40 1.41
C LEU A 418 34.55 45.10 0.90
N SER A 419 35.39 44.38 0.14
CA SER A 419 36.59 44.95 -0.48
C SER A 419 36.24 46.08 -1.46
N ASP A 420 37.16 47.03 -1.58
CA ASP A 420 37.05 48.11 -2.56
C ASP A 420 37.04 47.52 -3.99
N LEU A 421 36.11 48.02 -4.81
CA LEU A 421 36.17 47.87 -6.26
C LEU A 421 37.14 48.96 -6.73
N TYR A 422 38.24 48.53 -7.33
CA TYR A 422 39.40 49.30 -7.84
C TYR A 422 40.55 49.52 -6.85
#